data_AF-A0A542BCP6-F1
#
_entry.id   AF-A0A542BCP6-F1
#
_cell.length_a   1.000
_cell.length_b   1.000
_cell.length_c   1.000
_cell.angle_alpha   90.00
_cell.angle_beta   90.00
_cell.angle_gamma   90.00
#
_symmetry.space_group_name_H-M   'P 1'
#
loop_
_entity.id
_entity.type
_entity.pdbx_description
1 polymer ?
#
loop_
_entity_poly.entity_id
_entity_poly.type
_entity_poly.pdbx_seq_one_letter_code
_entity_poly.pdbx_strand_id
1 'polypeptide(L)'
;MRSQFKAMARRIKAAASAIDDAIRQTHAARLAIMAASLRRALPLLAMLLLATLLFCLFLAWSSACSVFLVLSPASPTGIMAGIAAVVAGLAVLELCAAFAIVIMTAALQLAYDTGRHCVLALLAIASALGLALMASHLSAEGIPALAGAVLPTLGLCGLVALTIWFKRAYLRPAYPGFRDFWLDVVEARHFLMRAAHGE
;
A
#
# COMPACT_ATOMS: atom_id res chain seq x y z
N MET A 1 -22.83 -0.42 44.52
CA MET A 1 -22.73 0.32 43.23
C MET A 1 -21.29 0.64 42.79
N ARG A 2 -20.39 1.15 43.65
CA ARG A 2 -18.97 1.46 43.29
C ARG A 2 -18.15 0.25 42.78
N SER A 3 -18.45 -0.97 43.21
CA SER A 3 -17.76 -2.20 42.79
C SER A 3 -18.12 -2.63 41.37
N GLN A 4 -19.39 -2.47 40.95
CA GLN A 4 -19.83 -2.84 39.60
C GLN A 4 -19.33 -1.88 38.52
N PHE A 5 -19.23 -0.58 38.81
CA PHE A 5 -18.60 0.39 37.91
C PHE A 5 -17.11 0.11 37.67
N LYS A 6 -16.37 -0.29 38.70
CA LYS A 6 -14.95 -0.68 38.56
C LYS A 6 -14.75 -1.99 37.78
N ALA A 7 -15.71 -2.91 37.85
CA ALA A 7 -15.70 -4.14 37.05
C ALA A 7 -16.04 -3.85 35.58
N MET A 8 -17.03 -3.01 35.32
CA MET A 8 -17.42 -2.56 33.98
C MET A 8 -16.27 -1.77 33.31
N ALA A 9 -15.65 -0.82 34.02
CA ALA A 9 -14.51 -0.05 33.50
C ALA A 9 -13.29 -0.93 33.19
N ARG A 10 -13.02 -1.97 33.99
CA ARG A 10 -11.96 -2.95 33.70
C ARG A 10 -12.27 -3.79 32.46
N ARG A 11 -13.52 -4.21 32.26
CA ARG A 11 -13.95 -4.94 31.07
C ARG A 11 -13.89 -4.08 29.81
N ILE A 12 -14.29 -2.80 29.90
CA ILE A 12 -14.17 -1.85 28.79
C ILE A 12 -12.70 -1.61 28.45
N LYS A 13 -11.84 -1.44 29.46
CA LYS A 13 -10.39 -1.28 29.23
C LYS A 13 -9.76 -2.53 28.61
N ALA A 14 -10.15 -3.73 29.06
CA ALA A 14 -9.67 -4.99 28.50
C ALA A 14 -10.19 -5.23 27.06
N ALA A 15 -11.43 -4.87 26.77
CA ALA A 15 -11.98 -4.91 25.43
C ALA A 15 -11.27 -3.90 24.52
N ALA A 16 -11.04 -2.68 25.00
CA ALA A 16 -10.29 -1.66 24.26
C ALA A 16 -8.84 -2.09 23.99
N SER A 17 -8.15 -2.73 24.95
CA SER A 17 -6.80 -3.25 24.72
C SER A 17 -6.79 -4.44 23.76
N ALA A 18 -7.78 -5.33 23.83
CA ALA A 18 -7.90 -6.45 22.89
C ALA A 18 -8.22 -5.97 21.47
N ILE A 19 -9.02 -4.91 21.34
CA ILE A 19 -9.31 -4.26 20.06
C ILE A 19 -8.05 -3.57 19.54
N ASP A 20 -7.29 -2.86 20.38
CA ASP A 20 -6.02 -2.24 19.96
C ASP A 20 -4.99 -3.28 19.51
N ASP A 21 -4.86 -4.40 20.23
CA ASP A 21 -4.00 -5.51 19.82
C ASP A 21 -4.48 -6.18 18.52
N ALA A 22 -5.79 -6.38 18.36
CA ALA A 22 -6.36 -6.92 17.13
C ALA A 22 -6.15 -5.96 15.95
N ILE A 23 -6.30 -4.65 16.16
CA ILE A 23 -6.00 -3.63 15.15
C ILE A 23 -4.52 -3.64 14.80
N ARG A 24 -3.61 -3.74 15.78
CA ARG A 24 -2.15 -3.87 15.53
C ARG A 24 -1.78 -5.14 14.78
N GLN A 25 -2.59 -6.20 14.89
CA GLN A 25 -2.40 -7.44 14.13
C GLN A 25 -2.85 -7.32 12.67
N THR A 26 -3.63 -6.30 12.31
CA THR A 26 -4.06 -6.09 10.93
C THR A 26 -2.89 -5.75 10.00
N HIS A 27 -2.97 -6.23 8.76
CA HIS A 27 -1.97 -5.94 7.74
C HIS A 27 -1.94 -4.45 7.40
N ALA A 28 -3.09 -3.77 7.43
CA ALA A 28 -3.17 -2.33 7.21
C ALA A 28 -2.40 -1.53 8.29
N ALA A 29 -2.54 -1.89 9.57
CA ALA A 29 -1.80 -1.24 10.65
C ALA A 29 -0.30 -1.48 10.53
N ARG A 30 0.13 -2.71 10.18
CA ARG A 30 1.54 -3.01 9.92
C ARG A 30 2.09 -2.15 8.78
N LEU A 31 1.36 -2.01 7.68
CA LEU A 31 1.77 -1.18 6.54
C LEU A 31 1.91 0.31 6.94
N ALA A 32 1.00 0.81 7.79
CA ALA A 32 1.08 2.16 8.33
C ALA A 32 2.29 2.37 9.26
N ILE A 33 2.57 1.41 10.14
CA ILE A 33 3.74 1.43 11.04
C ILE A 33 5.04 1.41 10.21
N MET A 34 5.11 0.52 9.21
CA MET A 34 6.25 0.44 8.28
C MET A 34 6.46 1.76 7.52
N ALA A 35 5.39 2.40 7.05
CA ALA A 35 5.49 3.69 6.36
C ALA A 35 6.03 4.80 7.28
N ALA A 36 5.58 4.83 8.55
CA ALA A 36 5.99 5.83 9.52
C ALA A 36 7.46 5.68 9.95
N SER A 37 7.91 4.44 10.19
CA SER A 37 9.28 4.14 10.62
C SER A 37 10.30 4.38 9.50
N LEU A 38 9.97 4.01 8.25
CA LEU A 38 10.89 4.16 7.12
C LEU A 38 11.09 5.60 6.66
N ARG A 39 10.23 6.52 7.10
CA ARG A 39 10.22 7.91 6.61
C ARG A 39 11.58 8.60 6.77
N ARG A 40 12.36 8.27 7.80
CA ARG A 40 13.67 8.88 8.08
C ARG A 40 14.83 8.22 7.33
N ALA A 41 14.82 6.90 7.16
CA ALA A 41 15.94 6.15 6.56
C ALA A 41 15.80 6.01 5.03
N LEU A 42 14.57 5.73 4.55
CA LEU A 42 14.24 5.42 3.17
C LEU A 42 12.98 6.20 2.76
N PRO A 43 13.07 7.52 2.54
CA PRO A 43 11.91 8.38 2.33
C PRO A 43 11.07 7.96 1.12
N LEU A 44 11.69 7.38 0.09
CA LEU A 44 10.96 6.93 -1.10
C LEU A 44 10.20 5.63 -0.87
N LEU A 45 10.80 4.66 -0.16
CA LEU A 45 10.09 3.44 0.20
C LEU A 45 8.95 3.75 1.16
N ALA A 46 9.14 4.70 2.09
CA ALA A 46 8.09 5.21 2.96
C ALA A 46 6.96 5.91 2.18
N MET A 47 7.29 6.76 1.20
CA MET A 47 6.31 7.40 0.34
C MET A 47 5.54 6.38 -0.52
N LEU A 48 6.22 5.34 -0.99
CA LEU A 48 5.60 4.26 -1.76
C LEU A 48 4.65 3.44 -0.88
N LEU A 49 5.09 3.05 0.32
CA LEU A 49 4.25 2.41 1.34
C LEU A 49 3.02 3.24 1.69
N LEU A 50 3.21 4.55 1.90
CA LEU A 50 2.11 5.48 2.18
C LEU A 50 1.15 5.57 1.00
N ALA A 51 1.65 5.66 -0.23
CA ALA A 51 0.83 5.66 -1.44
C ALA A 51 0.05 4.34 -1.57
N THR A 52 0.68 3.20 -1.28
CA THR A 52 0.02 1.89 -1.28
C THR A 52 -1.05 1.81 -0.19
N LEU A 53 -0.80 2.33 1.01
CA LEU A 53 -1.79 2.40 2.09
C LEU A 53 -3.01 3.24 1.66
N LEU A 54 -2.77 4.44 1.13
CA LEU A 54 -3.83 5.32 0.64
C LEU A 54 -4.63 4.66 -0.49
N PHE A 55 -3.96 3.94 -1.39
CA PHE A 55 -4.62 3.17 -2.43
C PHE A 55 -5.48 2.04 -1.88
N CYS A 56 -4.99 1.29 -0.89
CA CYS A 56 -5.77 0.25 -0.21
C CYS A 56 -7.00 0.84 0.50
N LEU A 57 -6.85 1.98 1.17
CA LEU A 57 -7.97 2.71 1.82
C LEU A 57 -9.00 3.18 0.79
N PHE A 58 -8.55 3.70 -0.35
CA PHE A 58 -9.42 4.11 -1.43
C PHE A 58 -10.20 2.92 -2.01
N LEU A 59 -9.55 1.79 -2.27
CA LEU A 59 -10.21 0.56 -2.75
C LEU A 59 -11.21 0.00 -1.73
N ALA A 60 -10.85 0.01 -0.46
CA ALA A 60 -11.74 -0.41 0.62
C ALA A 60 -12.98 0.49 0.70
N TRP A 61 -12.78 1.80 0.62
CA TRP A 61 -13.85 2.78 0.61
C TRP A 61 -14.77 2.61 -0.61
N SER A 62 -14.20 2.56 -1.82
CA SER A 62 -14.99 2.39 -3.04
C SER A 62 -15.78 1.09 -3.03
N SER A 63 -15.17 0.00 -2.58
CA SER A 63 -15.83 -1.31 -2.45
C SER A 63 -16.98 -1.27 -1.43
N ALA A 64 -16.76 -0.65 -0.27
CA ALA A 64 -17.81 -0.47 0.74
C ALA A 64 -18.98 0.35 0.18
N CYS A 65 -18.70 1.46 -0.51
CA CYS A 65 -19.73 2.27 -1.17
C CYS A 65 -20.51 1.46 -2.22
N SER A 66 -19.82 0.68 -3.06
CA SER A 66 -20.47 -0.17 -4.06
C SER A 66 -21.39 -1.21 -3.42
N VAL A 67 -20.92 -1.92 -2.40
CA VAL A 67 -21.73 -2.92 -1.67
C VAL A 67 -22.93 -2.27 -0.99
N PHE A 68 -22.74 -1.11 -0.36
CA PHE A 68 -23.84 -0.37 0.28
C PHE A 68 -24.90 0.03 -0.75
N LEU A 69 -24.50 0.60 -1.88
CA LEU A 69 -25.44 1.02 -2.93
C LEU A 69 -26.22 -0.17 -3.51
N VAL A 70 -25.56 -1.29 -3.75
CA VAL A 70 -26.19 -2.51 -4.27
C VAL A 70 -27.19 -3.12 -3.27
N LEU A 71 -26.87 -3.12 -1.97
CA LEU A 71 -27.72 -3.71 -0.93
C LEU A 71 -28.78 -2.75 -0.38
N SER A 72 -28.60 -1.44 -0.55
CA SER A 72 -29.55 -0.41 -0.07
C SER A 72 -31.01 -0.62 -0.53
N PRO A 73 -31.32 -0.96 -1.80
CA PRO A 73 -32.71 -1.18 -2.22
C PRO A 73 -33.35 -2.44 -1.59
N ALA A 74 -32.54 -3.42 -1.17
CA ALA A 74 -33.02 -4.67 -0.56
C ALA A 74 -33.14 -4.59 0.97
N SER A 75 -32.67 -3.50 1.59
CA SER A 75 -32.54 -3.34 3.03
C SER A 75 -33.44 -2.20 3.54
N PRO A 76 -34.69 -2.47 3.97
CA PRO A 76 -35.67 -1.44 4.33
C PRO A 76 -35.23 -0.52 5.48
N THR A 77 -34.35 -0.99 6.37
CA THR A 77 -33.80 -0.18 7.48
C THR A 77 -32.40 0.38 7.21
N GLY A 78 -31.76 0.03 6.09
CA GLY A 78 -30.36 0.38 5.77
C GLY A 78 -29.26 -0.26 6.67
N ILE A 79 -29.63 -0.79 7.85
CA ILE A 79 -28.66 -1.28 8.85
C ILE A 79 -27.86 -2.49 8.33
N MET A 80 -28.53 -3.47 7.72
CA MET A 80 -27.86 -4.69 7.24
C MET A 80 -26.96 -4.42 6.03
N ALA A 81 -27.39 -3.52 5.12
CA ALA A 81 -26.55 -3.04 4.04
C ALA A 81 -25.29 -2.30 4.56
N GLY A 82 -25.45 -1.51 5.63
CA GLY A 82 -24.34 -0.83 6.29
C GLY A 82 -23.31 -1.78 6.90
N ILE A 83 -23.77 -2.79 7.66
CA ILE A 83 -22.88 -3.80 8.26
C ILE A 83 -22.15 -4.59 7.16
N ALA A 84 -22.86 -5.04 6.13
CA ALA A 84 -22.25 -5.77 5.00
C ALA A 84 -21.21 -4.92 4.26
N ALA A 85 -21.48 -3.63 4.04
CA ALA A 85 -20.56 -2.70 3.40
C ALA A 85 -19.27 -2.50 4.23
N VAL A 86 -19.39 -2.35 5.55
CA VAL A 86 -18.23 -2.23 6.45
C VAL A 86 -17.39 -3.50 6.44
N VAL A 87 -18.02 -4.67 6.52
CA VAL A 87 -17.32 -5.96 6.48
C VAL A 87 -16.60 -6.15 5.15
N ALA A 88 -17.26 -5.84 4.03
CA ALA A 88 -16.65 -5.91 2.69
C ALA A 88 -15.46 -4.95 2.56
N GLY A 89 -15.60 -3.70 3.02
CA GLY A 89 -14.52 -2.72 3.02
C GLY A 89 -13.31 -3.17 3.83
N LEU A 90 -13.52 -3.69 5.04
CA LEU A 90 -12.44 -4.23 5.88
C LEU A 90 -11.77 -5.45 5.25
N ALA A 91 -12.55 -6.36 4.65
CA ALA A 91 -11.99 -7.53 3.98
C ALA A 91 -11.11 -7.13 2.78
N VAL A 92 -11.57 -6.18 1.95
CA VAL A 92 -10.79 -5.65 0.82
C VAL A 92 -9.54 -4.93 1.31
N LEU A 93 -9.64 -4.11 2.36
CA LEU A 93 -8.51 -3.42 2.96
C LEU A 93 -7.41 -4.40 3.38
N GLU A 94 -7.79 -5.44 4.12
CA GLU A 94 -6.85 -6.45 4.61
C GLU A 94 -6.25 -7.30 3.50
N LEU A 95 -7.05 -7.73 2.52
CA LEU A 95 -6.54 -8.49 1.36
C LEU A 95 -5.54 -7.65 0.55
N CYS A 96 -5.86 -6.38 0.28
CA CYS A 96 -4.98 -5.48 -0.45
C CYS A 96 -3.70 -5.20 0.33
N ALA A 97 -3.79 -4.96 1.64
CA ALA A 97 -2.62 -4.72 2.49
C ALA A 97 -1.72 -5.97 2.59
N ALA A 98 -2.30 -7.16 2.76
CA ALA A 98 -1.56 -8.42 2.77
C ALA A 98 -0.86 -8.66 1.43
N PHE A 99 -1.58 -8.48 0.32
CA PHE A 99 -1.03 -8.61 -1.03
C PHE A 99 0.10 -7.62 -1.30
N ALA A 100 -0.06 -6.36 -0.88
CA ALA A 100 0.99 -5.36 -0.99
C ALA A 100 2.27 -5.77 -0.24
N ILE A 101 2.14 -6.28 0.99
CA ILE A 101 3.29 -6.75 1.78
C ILE A 101 3.99 -7.91 1.06
N VAL A 102 3.23 -8.86 0.50
CA VAL A 102 3.78 -9.99 -0.26
C VAL A 102 4.54 -9.51 -1.49
N ILE A 103 3.95 -8.62 -2.29
CA ILE A 103 4.61 -8.05 -3.48
C ILE A 103 5.88 -7.32 -3.09
N MET A 104 5.84 -6.48 -2.05
CA MET A 104 7.03 -5.73 -1.63
C MET A 104 8.16 -6.66 -1.17
N THR A 105 7.82 -7.74 -0.46
CA THR A 105 8.79 -8.74 -0.04
C THR A 105 9.39 -9.47 -1.24
N ALA A 106 8.54 -9.90 -2.18
CA ALA A 106 8.98 -10.55 -3.41
C ALA A 106 9.84 -9.62 -4.28
N ALA A 107 9.47 -8.34 -4.39
CA ALA A 107 10.22 -7.33 -5.13
C ALA A 107 11.61 -7.09 -4.50
N LEU A 108 11.70 -7.04 -3.17
CA LEU A 108 12.98 -6.91 -2.48
C LEU A 108 13.86 -8.16 -2.57
N GLN A 109 13.26 -9.35 -2.58
CA GLN A 109 13.99 -10.60 -2.87
C GLN A 109 14.53 -10.59 -4.29
N LEU A 110 13.68 -10.27 -5.28
CA LEU A 110 14.10 -10.15 -6.67
C LEU A 110 15.21 -9.10 -6.85
N ALA A 111 15.10 -7.96 -6.15
CA ALA A 111 16.10 -6.90 -6.17
C ALA A 111 17.44 -7.35 -5.56
N TYR A 112 17.40 -8.16 -4.49
CA TYR A 112 18.58 -8.74 -3.86
C TYR A 112 19.28 -9.75 -4.79
N ASP A 113 18.52 -10.59 -5.48
CA ASP A 113 19.06 -11.67 -6.32
C ASP A 113 19.56 -11.18 -7.69
N THR A 114 18.92 -10.15 -8.27
CA THR A 114 19.22 -9.70 -9.65
C THR A 114 20.21 -8.54 -9.74
N GLY A 115 20.36 -7.76 -8.67
CA GLY A 115 21.27 -6.61 -8.60
C GLY A 115 20.79 -5.36 -9.36
N ARG A 116 21.47 -4.23 -9.11
CA ARG A 116 21.02 -2.88 -9.51
C ARG A 116 20.77 -2.67 -11.01
N HIS A 117 21.55 -3.33 -11.88
CA HIS A 117 21.45 -3.13 -13.33
C HIS A 117 20.20 -3.84 -13.92
N CYS A 118 19.91 -5.05 -13.45
CA CYS A 118 18.72 -5.80 -13.84
C CYS A 118 17.44 -5.13 -13.31
N VAL A 119 17.48 -4.62 -12.08
CA VAL A 119 16.34 -3.87 -11.51
C VAL A 119 16.03 -2.62 -12.34
N LEU A 120 17.05 -1.85 -12.78
CA LEU A 120 16.82 -0.74 -13.70
C LEU A 120 16.21 -1.22 -15.03
N ALA A 121 16.69 -2.33 -15.59
CA ALA A 121 16.17 -2.87 -16.84
C ALA A 121 14.68 -3.25 -16.70
N LEU A 122 14.30 -3.91 -15.60
CA LEU A 122 12.91 -4.23 -15.30
C LEU A 122 12.03 -2.98 -15.15
N LEU A 123 12.50 -1.96 -14.43
CA LEU A 123 11.82 -0.66 -14.29
C LEU A 123 11.63 0.03 -15.66
N ALA A 124 12.64 -0.01 -16.51
CA ALA A 124 12.60 0.57 -17.85
C ALA A 124 11.62 -0.19 -18.77
N ILE A 125 11.64 -1.53 -18.74
CA ILE A 125 10.70 -2.37 -19.51
C ILE A 125 9.27 -2.13 -19.04
N ALA A 126 9.03 -2.13 -17.72
CA ALA A 126 7.71 -1.87 -17.16
C ALA A 126 7.19 -0.47 -17.53
N SER A 127 8.06 0.55 -17.48
CA SER A 127 7.73 1.91 -17.93
C SER A 127 7.40 1.96 -19.43
N ALA A 128 8.18 1.28 -20.26
CA ALA A 128 7.97 1.24 -21.71
C ALA A 128 6.66 0.51 -22.07
N LEU A 129 6.38 -0.63 -21.45
CA LEU A 129 5.12 -1.35 -21.63
C LEU A 129 3.91 -0.53 -21.17
N GLY A 130 4.02 0.13 -20.01
CA GLY A 130 2.96 1.01 -19.52
C GLY A 130 2.68 2.19 -20.45
N LEU A 131 3.71 2.82 -21.00
CA LEU A 131 3.57 3.88 -22.01
C LEU A 131 2.96 3.35 -23.31
N ALA A 132 3.37 2.16 -23.78
CA ALA A 132 2.82 1.54 -24.97
C ALA A 132 1.32 1.21 -24.80
N LEU A 133 0.94 0.64 -23.65
CA LEU A 133 -0.46 0.36 -23.31
C LEU A 133 -1.27 1.65 -23.24
N MET A 134 -0.77 2.67 -22.55
CA MET A 134 -1.45 3.96 -22.46
C MET A 134 -1.62 4.62 -23.82
N ALA A 135 -0.59 4.58 -24.67
CA ALA A 135 -0.66 5.08 -26.05
C ALA A 135 -1.70 4.30 -26.88
N SER A 136 -1.76 2.98 -26.71
CA SER A 136 -2.77 2.15 -27.40
C SER A 136 -4.19 2.49 -26.96
N HIS A 137 -4.44 2.66 -25.66
CA HIS A 137 -5.74 3.09 -25.15
C HIS A 137 -6.13 4.49 -25.65
N LEU A 138 -5.20 5.44 -25.61
CA LEU A 138 -5.41 6.78 -26.16
C LEU A 138 -5.71 6.76 -27.66
N SER A 139 -5.07 5.87 -28.41
CA SER A 139 -5.34 5.72 -29.84
C SER A 139 -6.73 5.16 -30.15
N ALA A 140 -7.26 4.32 -29.26
CA ALA A 140 -8.57 3.67 -29.44
C ALA A 140 -9.73 4.54 -28.94
N GLU A 141 -9.56 5.19 -27.78
CA GLU A 141 -10.65 5.87 -27.06
C GLU A 141 -10.49 7.41 -27.04
N GLY A 142 -9.36 7.94 -27.51
CA GLY A 142 -9.09 9.37 -27.60
C GLY A 142 -8.86 10.05 -26.24
N ILE A 143 -8.88 11.39 -26.26
CA ILE A 143 -8.71 12.24 -25.05
C ILE A 143 -9.72 11.94 -23.93
N PRO A 144 -11.01 11.61 -24.17
CA PRO A 144 -11.93 11.33 -23.06
C PRO A 144 -11.56 10.08 -22.24
N ALA A 145 -10.75 9.15 -22.79
CA ALA A 145 -10.22 7.99 -22.07
C ALA A 145 -9.38 8.37 -20.84
N LEU A 146 -8.71 9.54 -20.87
CA LEU A 146 -7.91 10.04 -19.75
C LEU A 146 -8.75 10.33 -18.50
N ALA A 147 -10.04 10.69 -18.67
CA ALA A 147 -10.91 11.00 -17.53
C ALA A 147 -11.18 9.76 -16.67
N GLY A 148 -11.33 8.59 -17.30
CA GLY A 148 -11.47 7.30 -16.60
C GLY A 148 -10.13 6.70 -16.15
N ALA A 149 -9.03 7.08 -16.80
CA ALA A 149 -7.70 6.52 -16.59
C ALA A 149 -6.77 7.39 -15.72
N VAL A 150 -7.29 8.33 -14.93
CA VAL A 150 -6.46 9.23 -14.09
C VAL A 150 -5.52 8.45 -13.19
N LEU A 151 -6.04 7.43 -12.50
CA LEU A 151 -5.25 6.63 -11.57
C LEU A 151 -4.13 5.81 -12.25
N PRO A 152 -4.38 5.02 -13.31
CA PRO A 152 -3.30 4.33 -14.03
C PRO A 152 -2.32 5.31 -14.68
N THR A 153 -2.77 6.48 -15.13
CA THR A 153 -1.89 7.53 -15.67
C THR A 153 -0.94 8.07 -14.61
N LEU A 154 -1.43 8.38 -13.41
CA LEU A 154 -0.60 8.81 -12.28
C LEU A 154 0.38 7.70 -11.85
N GLY A 155 -0.08 6.45 -11.83
CA GLY A 155 0.77 5.29 -11.55
C GLY A 155 1.92 5.16 -12.56
N LEU A 156 1.63 5.34 -13.86
CA LEU A 156 2.63 5.30 -14.92
C LEU A 156 3.63 6.46 -14.80
N CYS A 157 3.15 7.68 -14.56
CA CYS A 157 4.00 8.85 -14.31
C CYS A 157 4.92 8.62 -13.10
N GLY A 158 4.39 8.03 -12.02
CA GLY A 158 5.14 7.63 -10.84
C GLY A 158 6.23 6.59 -11.17
N LEU A 159 5.90 5.58 -11.97
CA LEU A 159 6.84 4.54 -12.39
C LEU A 159 7.99 5.10 -13.24
N VAL A 160 7.69 6.00 -14.16
CA VAL A 160 8.70 6.69 -14.98
C VAL A 160 9.61 7.56 -14.11
N ALA A 161 9.01 8.36 -13.21
CA ALA A 161 9.76 9.19 -12.28
C ALA A 161 10.67 8.36 -11.38
N LEU A 162 10.17 7.22 -10.86
CA LEU A 162 10.93 6.27 -10.07
C LEU A 162 12.11 5.68 -10.86
N THR A 163 11.90 5.33 -12.13
CA THR A 163 12.95 4.81 -13.01
C THR A 163 14.08 5.83 -13.22
N ILE A 164 13.72 7.09 -13.46
CA ILE A 164 14.68 8.20 -13.61
C ILE A 164 15.44 8.43 -12.30
N TRP A 165 14.73 8.46 -11.18
CA TRP A 165 15.34 8.62 -9.87
C TRP A 165 16.31 7.48 -9.54
N PHE A 166 15.90 6.22 -9.78
CA PHE A 166 16.72 5.03 -9.54
C PHE A 166 18.04 5.10 -10.31
N LYS A 167 17.98 5.48 -11.59
CA LYS A 167 19.17 5.69 -12.43
C LYS A 167 20.08 6.79 -11.87
N ARG A 168 19.53 7.85 -11.29
CA ARG A 168 20.32 8.94 -10.70
C ARG A 168 20.94 8.53 -9.36
N ALA A 169 20.18 7.88 -8.48
CA ALA A 169 20.60 7.56 -7.11
C ALA A 169 21.56 6.37 -7.02
N TYR A 170 21.38 5.32 -7.84
CA TYR A 170 22.10 4.05 -7.66
C TYR A 170 23.17 3.73 -8.72
N LEU A 171 23.20 4.47 -9.83
CA LEU A 171 24.13 4.21 -10.95
C LEU A 171 25.09 5.35 -11.24
N ARG A 172 24.90 6.54 -10.64
CA ARG A 172 25.79 7.69 -10.82
C ARG A 172 26.55 7.99 -9.53
N PRO A 173 27.76 7.42 -9.33
CA PRO A 173 28.55 7.65 -8.11
C PRO A 173 28.94 9.12 -7.91
N ALA A 174 29.02 9.90 -8.99
CA ALA A 174 29.34 11.32 -8.93
C ALA A 174 28.14 12.24 -8.59
N TYR A 175 26.93 11.70 -8.42
CA TYR A 175 25.75 12.51 -8.14
C TYR A 175 25.63 12.84 -6.64
N PRO A 176 25.34 14.10 -6.26
CA PRO A 176 25.09 14.43 -4.86
C PRO A 176 23.84 13.68 -4.37
N GLY A 177 24.05 12.71 -3.46
CA GLY A 177 23.02 11.78 -3.01
C GLY A 177 23.09 10.38 -3.64
N PHE A 178 24.23 9.97 -4.18
CA PHE A 178 24.49 8.56 -4.50
C PHE A 178 24.25 7.68 -3.27
N ARG A 179 23.51 6.58 -3.46
CA ARG A 179 23.21 5.60 -2.41
C ARG A 179 23.72 4.24 -2.83
N ASP A 180 24.11 3.44 -1.84
CA ASP A 180 24.48 2.07 -2.09
C ASP A 180 23.21 1.21 -2.17
N PHE A 181 22.93 0.68 -3.36
CA PHE A 181 21.74 -0.12 -3.64
C PHE A 181 21.66 -1.36 -2.75
N TRP A 182 22.80 -2.03 -2.54
CA TRP A 182 22.81 -3.28 -1.81
C TRP A 182 22.55 -3.06 -0.32
N LEU A 183 23.14 -2.01 0.26
CA LEU A 183 22.89 -1.59 1.64
C LEU A 183 21.40 -1.26 1.86
N ASP A 184 20.81 -0.45 0.97
CA ASP A 184 19.39 -0.08 1.07
C ASP A 184 18.45 -1.29 0.97
N VAL A 185 18.73 -2.25 0.09
CA VAL A 185 17.92 -3.47 -0.06
C VAL A 185 18.05 -4.37 1.17
N VAL A 186 19.25 -4.56 1.70
CA VAL A 186 19.47 -5.38 2.90
C VAL A 186 18.84 -4.75 4.14
N GLU A 187 18.96 -3.44 4.30
CA GLU A 187 18.34 -2.70 5.40
C GLU A 187 16.80 -2.76 5.30
N ALA A 188 16.23 -2.58 4.11
CA ALA A 188 14.79 -2.70 3.89
C ALA A 188 14.28 -4.13 4.19
N ARG A 189 15.02 -5.17 3.79
CA ARG A 189 14.68 -6.57 4.10
C ARG A 189 14.75 -6.86 5.60
N HIS A 190 15.81 -6.44 6.29
CA HIS A 190 15.93 -6.60 7.73
C HIS A 190 14.82 -5.85 8.46
N PHE A 191 14.47 -4.66 7.99
CA PHE A 191 13.36 -3.90 8.54
C PHE A 191 12.03 -4.65 8.39
N LEU A 192 11.72 -5.17 7.20
CA LEU A 192 10.50 -5.95 6.98
C LEU A 192 10.46 -7.22 7.81
N MET A 193 11.60 -7.91 7.97
CA MET A 193 11.69 -9.08 8.86
C MET A 193 11.37 -8.71 10.31
N ARG A 194 11.98 -7.64 10.86
CA ARG A 194 11.70 -7.18 12.23
C ARG A 194 10.24 -6.74 12.42
N ALA A 195 9.72 -5.96 11.48
CA ALA A 195 8.34 -5.51 11.51
C ALA A 195 7.33 -6.68 11.40
N ALA A 196 7.68 -7.80 10.75
CA ALA A 196 6.85 -9.00 10.76
C ALA A 196 6.79 -9.69 12.13
N HIS A 197 7.83 -9.51 12.96
CA HIS A 197 7.95 -10.08 14.31
C HIS A 197 7.45 -9.12 15.42
N GLY A 198 7.05 -7.90 15.06
CA GLY A 198 6.52 -6.90 16.00
C GLY A 198 7.59 -6.10 16.76
N GLU A 199 8.82 -6.11 16.27
CA GLU A 199 9.98 -5.35 16.82
C GLU A 199 10.18 -3.98 16.16
#